data_AF-A0A2E0G7J6-F1
#
_entry.id   AF-A0A2E0G7J6-F1
#
_cell.length_a   1.000
_cell.length_b   1.000
_cell.length_c   1.000
_cell.angle_alpha   90.00
_cell.angle_beta   90.00
_cell.angle_gamma   90.00
#
_symmetry.space_group_name_H-M   'P 1'
#
loop_
_entity.id
_entity.type
_entity.pdbx_description
1 polymer ?
#
loop_
_entity_poly.entity_id
_entity_poly.type
_entity_poly.pdbx_seq_one_letter_code
_entity_poly.pdbx_strand_id
1 'polypeptide(L)' 'MDCDAWGETFDLSFPILDDSYYNIFPMITDNYYIPHNVVINHEMEVVYSVGGYDHTSLVNALQSAIQDLP' A
#
# COMPACT_ATOMS: atom_id res chain seq x y z
N MET A 1 14.01 10.10 -12.03
CA MET A 1 12.56 9.96 -11.80
C MET A 1 12.40 10.05 -10.31
N ASP A 2 11.90 11.18 -9.83
CA ASP A 2 11.59 11.43 -8.43
C ASP A 2 10.09 11.14 -8.18
N CYS A 3 9.68 11.15 -6.91
CA CYS A 3 8.30 10.88 -6.53
C CYS A 3 7.33 11.93 -7.10
N ASP A 4 7.75 13.19 -7.21
CA ASP A 4 6.94 14.29 -7.74
C ASP A 4 6.57 14.05 -9.20
N ALA A 5 7.54 13.71 -10.06
CA ALA A 5 7.29 13.40 -11.46
C ALA A 5 6.33 12.21 -11.64
N TRP A 6 6.35 11.24 -10.71
CA TRP A 6 5.42 10.11 -10.75
C TRP A 6 3.99 10.53 -10.39
N GLY A 7 3.84 11.37 -9.36
CA GLY A 7 2.56 11.95 -8.97
C GLY A 7 1.90 12.73 -10.11
N GLU A 8 2.69 13.57 -10.80
CA GLU A 8 2.23 14.35 -11.96
C GLU A 8 1.87 13.46 -13.16
N THR A 9 2.69 12.44 -13.46
CA THR A 9 2.48 11.56 -14.63
C THR A 9 1.18 10.78 -14.54
N PHE A 10 0.79 10.35 -13.34
CA PHE A 10 -0.37 9.50 -13.11
C PHE A 10 -1.57 10.26 -12.51
N ASP A 11 -1.49 11.58 -12.37
CA ASP A 11 -2.53 12.44 -11.79
C ASP A 11 -3.06 11.89 -10.45
N LEU A 12 -2.11 11.53 -9.56
CA LEU A 12 -2.47 10.89 -8.30
C LEU A 12 -3.12 11.90 -7.34
N SER A 13 -4.23 11.49 -6.73
CA SER A 13 -4.92 12.27 -5.70
C SER A 13 -4.39 12.02 -4.28
N PHE A 14 -3.40 11.14 -4.14
CA PHE A 14 -2.79 10.75 -2.87
C PHE A 14 -1.28 10.99 -2.90
N PRO A 15 -0.65 11.26 -1.74
CA PRO A 15 0.78 11.53 -1.67
C PRO A 15 1.60 10.29 -2.01
N ILE A 16 2.79 10.51 -2.57
CA ILE A 16 3.85 9.51 -2.70
C ILE A 16 4.92 9.85 -1.67
N LEU A 17 5.33 8.84 -0.88
CA LEU A 17 6.40 9.00 0.10
C LEU A 17 7.72 8.54 -0.51
N ASP A 18 8.76 9.36 -0.37
CA ASP A 18 10.12 9.00 -0.77
C ASP A 18 10.82 8.21 0.35
N ASP A 19 10.97 6.90 0.15
CA ASP A 19 11.71 6.01 1.04
C ASP A 19 13.12 5.67 0.52
N SER A 20 13.81 6.63 -0.11
CA SER A 20 15.19 6.46 -0.59
C SER A 20 16.20 6.04 0.49
N TYR A 21 15.85 6.20 1.77
CA TYR A 21 16.66 5.78 2.92
C TYR A 21 16.28 4.41 3.48
N TYR A 22 15.33 3.69 2.87
CA TYR A 22 14.88 2.35 3.29
C TYR A 22 14.43 2.28 4.75
N ASN A 23 13.73 3.31 5.23
CA ASN A 23 13.19 3.34 6.58
C ASN A 23 11.80 2.71 6.66
N ILE A 24 11.04 2.64 5.56
CA ILE A 24 9.65 2.19 5.53
C ILE A 24 9.52 0.82 4.87
N PHE A 25 10.09 0.64 3.68
CA PHE A 25 9.95 -0.58 2.88
C PHE A 25 10.35 -1.85 3.66
N PRO A 26 11.48 -1.88 4.40
CA PRO A 26 11.86 -3.05 5.20
C PRO A 26 10.92 -3.32 6.38
N MET A 27 10.09 -2.36 6.80
CA MET A 27 9.07 -2.58 7.83
C MET A 27 7.82 -3.28 7.28
N ILE A 28 7.59 -3.21 5.97
CA ILE A 28 6.38 -3.70 5.31
C ILE A 28 6.55 -5.15 4.82
N THR A 29 7.71 -5.49 4.28
CA THR A 29 7.95 -6.81 3.69
C THR A 29 9.41 -7.23 3.69
N ASP A 30 9.66 -8.51 3.93
CA ASP A 30 10.99 -9.15 3.85
C ASP A 30 11.27 -9.76 2.46
N ASN A 31 10.27 -9.79 1.57
CA ASN A 31 10.34 -10.52 0.30
C ASN A 31 10.76 -9.66 -0.91
N TYR A 32 10.97 -8.35 -0.69
CA TYR A 32 11.44 -7.37 -1.67
C TYR A 32 10.62 -7.28 -2.98
N TYR A 33 9.36 -7.76 -3.01
CA TYR A 33 8.51 -7.65 -4.20
C TYR A 33 7.95 -6.24 -4.35
N ILE A 34 8.00 -5.71 -5.57
CA ILE A 34 7.40 -4.43 -5.94
C ILE A 34 6.51 -4.67 -7.17
N PRO A 35 5.22 -4.27 -7.16
CA PRO A 35 4.52 -3.61 -6.05
C PRO A 35 4.29 -4.55 -4.85
N HIS A 36 4.06 -4.00 -3.65
CA HIS A 36 3.58 -4.73 -2.48
C HIS A 36 2.43 -3.93 -1.87
N ASN A 37 1.27 -4.55 -1.74
CA ASN A 37 0.06 -3.87 -1.30
C ASN A 37 -0.26 -4.24 0.15
N VAL A 38 -0.59 -3.24 0.96
CA VAL A 38 -0.97 -3.40 2.38
C VAL A 38 -2.31 -2.75 2.63
N VAL A 39 -3.19 -3.41 3.38
CA VAL A 39 -4.41 -2.83 3.92
C VAL A 39 -4.33 -2.84 5.44
N ILE A 40 -4.57 -1.67 6.04
CA ILE A 40 -4.61 -1.46 7.49
C ILE A 40 -6.04 -1.06 7.86
N ASN A 41 -6.67 -1.75 8.82
CA ASN A 41 -8.04 -1.48 9.25
C ASN A 41 -8.13 -0.30 10.24
N HIS A 42 -9.33 0.03 10.71
CA HIS A 42 -9.55 1.14 11.66
C HIS A 42 -8.96 0.90 13.06
N GLU A 43 -8.59 -0.35 13.37
CA GLU A 43 -7.91 -0.75 14.62
C GLU A 43 -6.39 -0.67 14.50
N MET A 44 -5.87 -0.17 13.36
CA MET A 44 -4.45 -0.10 13.03
C MET A 44 -3.79 -1.47 12.84
N GLU A 45 -4.56 -2.49 12.47
CA GLU A 45 -4.07 -3.84 12.20
C GLU A 45 -3.86 -4.10 10.72
N VAL A 46 -2.80 -4.84 10.38
CA VAL A 46 -2.55 -5.29 9.00
C VAL A 46 -3.45 -6.48 8.68
N VAL A 47 -4.47 -6.25 7.85
CA VAL A 47 -5.44 -7.29 7.43
C VAL A 47 -5.13 -7.87 6.05
N TYR A 48 -4.19 -7.27 5.32
CA TYR A 48 -3.71 -7.75 4.02
C TYR A 48 -2.29 -7.26 3.77
N SER A 49 -1.40 -8.16 3.32
CA SER A 49 -0.01 -7.85 2.95
C SER A 49 0.45 -8.85 1.90
N VAL A 50 0.48 -8.42 0.63
CA VAL A 50 0.77 -9.30 -0.52
C VAL A 50 1.70 -8.61 -1.51
N GLY A 51 2.74 -9.33 -1.93
CA GLY A 51 3.63 -8.93 -3.01
C GLY A 51 3.00 -9.15 -4.38
N GLY A 52 3.23 -8.23 -5.30
CA GLY A 52 2.55 -8.12 -6.59
C GLY A 52 1.22 -7.35 -6.50
N TYR A 53 0.45 -7.38 -7.58
CA TYR A 53 -0.91 -6.83 -7.64
C TYR A 53 -1.90 -7.95 -7.92
N ASP A 54 -2.73 -8.25 -6.92
CA ASP A 54 -3.90 -9.11 -7.06
C ASP A 54 -5.15 -8.29 -6.75
N HIS A 55 -5.81 -7.84 -7.81
CA HIS A 55 -7.00 -6.99 -7.73
C HIS A 55 -8.09 -7.59 -6.86
N THR A 56 -8.39 -8.88 -7.03
CA THR A 56 -9.52 -9.53 -6.36
C THR A 56 -9.27 -9.60 -4.86
N SER A 57 -8.08 -10.06 -4.45
CA SER A 57 -7.79 -10.21 -3.02
C SER A 57 -7.64 -8.85 -2.32
N LEU A 58 -7.05 -7.85 -2.99
CA LEU A 58 -6.95 -6.48 -2.47
C LEU A 58 -8.33 -5.85 -2.26
N VAL A 59 -9.22 -5.90 -3.25
CA VAL A 59 -10.57 -5.32 -3.14
C VAL A 59 -11.39 -6.02 -2.06
N ASN A 60 -11.29 -7.35 -1.94
CA ASN A 60 -11.97 -8.09 -0.89
C ASN A 60 -11.48 -7.66 0.50
N ALA A 61 -10.16 -7.48 0.69
CA ALA A 61 -9.60 -7.01 1.97
C ALA A 61 -10.10 -5.60 2.33
N LEU A 62 -10.16 -4.68 1.35
CA LEU A 62 -10.71 -3.34 1.54
C LEU A 62 -12.19 -3.38 1.93
N GLN A 63 -13.01 -4.19 1.25
CA GLN A 63 -14.43 -4.32 1.54
C GLN A 63 -14.67 -4.85 2.96
N SER A 64 -13.93 -5.88 3.37
CA SER A 64 -14.00 -6.39 4.74
C SER A 64 -13.60 -5.32 5.77
N ALA A 65 -12.51 -4.59 5.55
CA ALA A 65 -12.05 -3.55 6.47
C ALA A 65 -13.05 -2.37 6.59
N ILE A 66 -13.78 -2.06 5.52
CA ILE A 66 -14.83 -1.02 5.52
C ILE A 66 -16.10 -1.52 6.24
N GLN A 67 -16.47 -2.79 6.07
CA GLN A 67 -17.65 -3.37 6.72
C GLN A 67 -17.52 -3.45 8.24
N ASP A 68 -16.30 -3.50 8.74
CA ASP A 68 -15.97 -3.60 10.16
C ASP A 68 -15.90 -2.23 10.87
N LEU A 69 -16.10 -1.12 10.14
CA LEU A 69 -16.13 0.21 10.73
C LEU A 69 -17.26 0.36 11.77
N PRO A 70 -17.02 1.07 12.89
CA PRO A 70 -18.00 1.25 13.97
C PRO A 70 -19.21 2.13 13.60
#